data_AF-A0A139NUV8-F1
#
_entry.id   AF-A0A139NUV8-F1
#
_cell.length_a   1.000
_cell.length_b   1.000
_cell.length_c   1.000
_cell.angle_alpha   90.00
_cell.angle_beta   90.00
_cell.angle_gamma   90.00
#
_symmetry.space_group_name_H-M   'P 1'
#
loop_
_entity.id
_entity.type
_entity.pdbx_description
1 polymer ?
#
loop_
_entity_poly.entity_id
_entity_poly.type
_entity_poly.pdbx_seq_one_letter_code
_entity_poly.pdbx_strand_id
1 'polypeptide(L)'
;MVFLSVELINRESQAIEVKLATMVAFMLGIFLLTVFQGRFEQSWWRLASIVPLIVTTGLAGLLPAAVPNIYIVPPLAFCMGVVATAFGEVDGIVYNNSFMTGNIKKTMVAFGRYARSKDRSYLREGLFFVALLGSFVAGAIFSAYLDQFYLLKTIWLVSLILTAFLLCRGIQYIRR
;
A
#
# COMPACT_ATOMS: atom_id res chain seq x y z
N MET A 1 8.51 10.37 -9.37
CA MET A 1 8.64 11.44 -10.39
C MET A 1 9.79 12.39 -10.06
N VAL A 2 9.74 13.18 -8.98
CA VAL A 2 10.84 14.14 -8.67
C VAL A 2 12.21 13.47 -8.53
N PHE A 3 12.32 12.40 -7.71
CA PHE A 3 13.58 11.66 -7.58
C PHE A 3 14.02 10.93 -8.86
N LEU A 4 13.07 10.51 -9.69
CA LEU A 4 13.35 9.91 -11.00
C LEU A 4 13.96 10.94 -11.96
N SER A 5 13.46 12.18 -11.93
CA SER A 5 13.99 13.29 -12.72
C SER A 5 15.42 13.65 -12.31
N VAL A 6 15.75 13.59 -11.00
CA VAL A 6 17.11 13.83 -10.50
C VAL A 6 18.08 12.73 -10.96
N GLU A 7 17.69 11.47 -10.90
CA GLU A 7 18.53 10.36 -11.38
C GLU A 7 18.71 10.36 -12.90
N LEU A 8 17.70 10.80 -13.66
CA LEU A 8 17.80 11.00 -15.10
C LEU A 8 18.93 11.97 -15.48
N ILE A 9 19.15 12.97 -14.63
CA ILE A 9 20.23 13.97 -14.78
C ILE A 9 21.58 13.36 -14.39
N ASN A 10 21.62 12.51 -13.37
CA ASN A 10 22.86 11.89 -12.86
C ASN A 10 23.34 10.66 -13.65
N ARG A 11 22.61 10.19 -14.67
CA ARG A 11 22.94 9.05 -15.56
C ARG A 11 23.17 7.69 -14.86
N GLU A 12 22.61 7.46 -13.68
CA GLU A 12 22.58 6.12 -13.08
C GLU A 12 21.47 5.26 -13.72
N SER A 13 21.75 4.69 -14.90
CA SER A 13 20.77 3.98 -15.73
C SER A 13 20.02 2.85 -15.03
N GLN A 14 20.72 2.05 -14.21
CA GLN A 14 20.11 0.90 -13.52
C GLN A 14 19.07 1.32 -12.48
N ALA A 15 19.27 2.42 -11.75
CA ALA A 15 18.30 2.90 -10.77
C ALA A 15 17.02 3.43 -11.44
N ILE A 16 17.17 4.05 -12.61
CA ILE A 16 16.06 4.60 -13.41
C ILE A 16 15.17 3.49 -13.94
N GLU A 17 15.77 2.43 -14.51
CA GLU A 17 15.03 1.28 -15.06
C GLU A 17 14.16 0.60 -13.99
N VAL A 18 14.72 0.33 -12.80
CA VAL A 18 13.95 -0.27 -11.71
C VAL A 18 12.78 0.61 -11.31
N LYS A 19 12.97 1.93 -11.16
CA LYS A 19 11.90 2.85 -10.74
C LYS A 19 10.81 2.99 -11.79
N LEU A 20 11.17 3.06 -13.08
CA LEU A 20 10.22 3.09 -14.19
C LEU A 20 9.42 1.80 -14.27
N ALA A 21 10.09 0.64 -14.26
CA ALA A 21 9.43 -0.66 -14.26
C ALA A 21 8.48 -0.80 -13.06
N THR A 22 8.92 -0.36 -11.88
CA THR A 22 8.10 -0.35 -10.66
C THR A 22 6.86 0.51 -10.80
N MET A 23 7.00 1.72 -11.36
CA MET A 23 5.88 2.63 -11.59
C MET A 23 4.87 2.05 -12.58
N VAL A 24 5.35 1.51 -13.71
CA VAL A 24 4.50 0.87 -14.72
C VAL A 24 3.80 -0.34 -14.13
N ALA A 25 4.51 -1.20 -13.40
CA ALA A 25 3.94 -2.37 -12.74
C ALA A 25 2.83 -1.98 -11.73
N PHE A 26 3.06 -0.95 -10.92
CA PHE A 26 2.03 -0.40 -10.01
C PHE A 26 0.79 0.10 -10.76
N MET A 27 0.99 0.88 -11.84
CA MET A 27 -0.10 1.37 -12.68
C MET A 27 -0.88 0.23 -13.33
N LEU A 28 -0.20 -0.82 -13.80
CA LEU A 28 -0.83 -2.02 -14.36
C LEU A 28 -1.66 -2.77 -13.30
N GLY A 29 -1.16 -2.87 -12.07
CA GLY A 29 -1.90 -3.48 -10.96
C GLY A 29 -3.21 -2.75 -10.67
N ILE A 30 -3.16 -1.41 -10.62
CA ILE A 30 -4.36 -0.57 -10.48
C ILE A 30 -5.31 -0.80 -11.67
N PHE A 31 -4.79 -0.66 -12.90
CA PHE A 31 -5.58 -0.75 -14.12
C PHE A 31 -6.31 -2.09 -14.23
N LEU A 32 -5.61 -3.20 -14.02
CA LEU A 32 -6.20 -4.53 -14.09
C LEU A 32 -7.33 -4.68 -13.07
N LEU A 33 -7.11 -4.27 -11.82
CA LEU A 33 -8.17 -4.41 -10.84
C LEU A 33 -9.38 -3.54 -11.17
N THR A 34 -9.18 -2.32 -11.67
CA THR A 34 -10.28 -1.46 -12.11
C THR A 34 -11.07 -2.08 -13.27
N VAL A 35 -10.40 -2.70 -14.24
CA VAL A 35 -11.07 -3.41 -15.35
C VAL A 35 -11.92 -4.59 -14.84
N PHE A 36 -11.43 -5.30 -13.83
CA PHE A 36 -12.13 -6.46 -13.24
C PHE A 36 -13.01 -6.10 -12.03
N GLN A 37 -13.20 -4.82 -11.73
CA GLN A 37 -13.79 -4.33 -10.47
C GLN A 37 -15.19 -4.92 -10.18
N GLY A 38 -15.98 -5.22 -11.22
CA GLY A 38 -17.29 -5.88 -11.09
C GLY A 38 -17.26 -7.29 -10.48
N ARG A 39 -16.09 -7.96 -10.40
CA ARG A 39 -15.90 -9.17 -9.58
C ARG A 39 -15.47 -8.86 -8.14
N PHE A 40 -14.81 -7.73 -7.90
CA PHE A 40 -14.16 -7.38 -6.63
C PHE A 40 -15.04 -6.62 -5.64
N GLU A 41 -16.30 -6.34 -5.98
CA GLU A 41 -17.27 -5.74 -5.05
C GLU A 41 -17.63 -6.68 -3.89
N GLN A 42 -17.50 -8.00 -4.08
CA GLN A 42 -17.72 -8.96 -3.00
C GLN A 42 -16.51 -9.03 -2.06
N SER A 43 -16.78 -9.01 -0.76
CA SER A 43 -15.76 -9.03 0.31
C SER A 43 -14.71 -10.15 0.15
N TRP A 44 -15.09 -11.31 -0.40
CA TRP A 44 -14.18 -12.44 -0.62
C TRP A 44 -13.13 -12.15 -1.71
N TRP A 45 -13.53 -11.54 -2.83
CA TRP A 45 -12.61 -11.18 -3.91
C TRP A 45 -11.63 -10.09 -3.48
N ARG A 46 -12.08 -9.14 -2.65
CA ARG A 46 -11.21 -8.15 -2.02
C ARG A 46 -10.15 -8.81 -1.13
N LEU A 47 -10.50 -9.84 -0.37
CA LEU A 47 -9.52 -10.61 0.42
C LEU A 47 -8.57 -11.43 -0.46
N ALA A 48 -9.07 -12.03 -1.53
CA ALA A 48 -8.26 -12.80 -2.48
C ALA A 48 -7.15 -11.95 -3.14
N SER A 49 -7.35 -10.65 -3.28
CA SER A 49 -6.35 -9.74 -3.84
C SER A 49 -5.06 -9.64 -3.01
N ILE A 50 -5.09 -10.03 -1.73
CA ILE A 50 -3.93 -10.04 -0.83
C ILE A 50 -3.03 -11.27 -1.08
N VAL A 51 -3.59 -12.38 -1.59
CA VAL A 51 -2.85 -13.64 -1.76
C VAL A 51 -1.62 -13.49 -2.66
N PRO A 52 -1.69 -12.84 -3.85
CA PRO A 52 -0.49 -12.59 -4.67
C PRO A 52 0.56 -11.76 -3.94
N LEU A 53 0.15 -10.82 -3.09
CA LEU A 53 1.09 -10.01 -2.31
C LEU A 53 1.81 -10.87 -1.26
N ILE A 54 1.11 -11.74 -0.54
CA ILE A 54 1.72 -12.68 0.44
C ILE A 54 2.75 -13.59 -0.26
N VAL A 55 2.39 -14.14 -1.42
CA VAL A 55 3.29 -15.02 -2.18
C VAL A 55 4.52 -14.26 -2.64
N THR A 56 4.36 -13.06 -3.21
CA THR A 56 5.49 -12.27 -3.70
C THR A 56 6.41 -11.80 -2.56
N THR A 57 5.88 -11.35 -1.42
CA THR A 57 6.70 -10.98 -0.26
C THR A 57 7.39 -12.19 0.39
N GLY A 58 6.72 -13.35 0.43
CA GLY A 58 7.29 -14.60 0.95
C GLY A 58 8.45 -15.10 0.08
N LEU A 59 8.27 -15.10 -1.24
CA LEU A 59 9.33 -15.48 -2.18
C LEU A 59 10.48 -14.48 -2.17
N ALA A 60 10.20 -13.17 -2.11
CA ALA A 60 11.23 -12.14 -2.04
C ALA A 60 12.14 -12.31 -0.82
N GLY A 61 11.61 -12.74 0.32
CA GLY A 61 12.40 -13.02 1.51
C GLY A 61 13.29 -14.27 1.44
N LEU A 62 13.10 -15.14 0.45
CA LEU A 62 13.98 -16.29 0.17
C LEU A 62 15.16 -15.91 -0.74
N LEU A 63 15.03 -14.85 -1.52
CA LEU A 63 16.04 -14.46 -2.49
C LEU A 63 17.32 -13.96 -1.79
N PRO A 64 18.51 -14.33 -2.28
CA PRO A 64 19.77 -13.78 -1.78
C PRO A 64 19.95 -12.32 -2.23
N ALA A 65 20.76 -11.56 -1.48
CA ALA A 65 21.06 -10.15 -1.76
C ALA A 65 21.71 -9.89 -3.14
N ALA A 66 22.21 -10.94 -3.80
CA ALA A 66 22.79 -10.87 -5.14
C ALA A 66 21.74 -10.70 -6.25
N VAL A 67 20.45 -10.94 -5.96
CA VAL A 67 19.39 -10.81 -6.98
C VAL A 67 19.11 -9.33 -7.26
N PRO A 68 19.16 -8.89 -8.52
CA PRO A 68 18.89 -7.50 -8.88
C PRO A 68 17.46 -7.06 -8.52
N ASN A 69 17.33 -5.83 -8.02
CA ASN A 69 16.05 -5.26 -7.58
C ASN A 69 14.97 -5.21 -8.67
N ILE A 70 15.35 -5.22 -9.96
CA ILE A 70 14.41 -5.25 -11.09
C ILE A 70 13.50 -6.47 -11.08
N TYR A 71 13.95 -7.60 -10.49
CA TYR A 71 13.16 -8.82 -10.40
C TYR A 71 12.30 -8.89 -9.14
N ILE A 72 12.47 -7.96 -8.20
CA ILE A 72 11.83 -7.98 -6.88
C ILE A 72 10.82 -6.84 -6.76
N VAL A 73 11.26 -5.61 -7.03
CA VAL A 73 10.48 -4.39 -6.74
C VAL A 73 9.27 -4.23 -7.69
N PRO A 74 9.38 -4.41 -9.01
CA PRO A 74 8.23 -4.29 -9.91
C PRO A 74 7.10 -5.32 -9.65
N PRO A 75 7.37 -6.63 -9.46
CA PRO A 75 6.31 -7.58 -9.07
C PRO A 75 5.61 -7.21 -7.75
N LEU A 76 6.38 -6.77 -6.74
CA LEU A 76 5.80 -6.28 -5.48
C LEU A 76 4.91 -5.06 -5.71
N ALA A 77 5.36 -4.10 -6.53
CA ALA A 77 4.60 -2.91 -6.83
C ALA A 77 3.32 -3.22 -7.62
N PHE A 78 3.34 -4.20 -8.52
CA PHE A 78 2.12 -4.69 -9.17
C PHE A 78 1.10 -5.19 -8.15
N CYS A 79 1.51 -6.07 -7.23
CA CYS A 79 0.64 -6.59 -6.18
C CYS A 79 0.13 -5.48 -5.25
N MET A 80 0.99 -4.50 -4.94
CA MET A 80 0.58 -3.31 -4.19
C MET A 80 -0.46 -2.48 -4.94
N GLY A 81 -0.33 -2.28 -6.25
CA GLY A 81 -1.34 -1.58 -7.07
C GLY A 81 -2.70 -2.27 -7.05
N VAL A 82 -2.70 -3.61 -7.11
CA VAL A 82 -3.91 -4.43 -6.95
C VAL A 82 -4.52 -4.22 -5.56
N VAL A 83 -3.77 -4.42 -4.47
CA VAL A 83 -4.29 -4.25 -3.10
C VAL A 83 -4.73 -2.80 -2.86
N ALA A 84 -4.04 -1.83 -3.44
CA ALA A 84 -4.36 -0.42 -3.29
C ALA A 84 -5.75 -0.09 -3.82
N THR A 85 -6.09 -0.62 -4.99
CA THR A 85 -7.42 -0.44 -5.57
C THR A 85 -8.47 -1.28 -4.84
N ALA A 86 -8.12 -2.50 -4.40
CA ALA A 86 -9.06 -3.39 -3.70
C ALA A 86 -9.53 -2.81 -2.36
N PHE A 87 -8.64 -2.13 -1.62
CA PHE A 87 -8.89 -1.56 -0.29
C PHE A 87 -8.90 -0.03 -0.32
N GLY A 88 -9.42 0.59 -1.39
CA GLY A 88 -9.43 2.05 -1.56
C GLY A 88 -10.48 2.80 -0.75
N GLU A 89 -11.37 2.11 -0.04
CA GLU A 89 -12.52 2.70 0.65
C GLU A 89 -12.82 2.00 1.97
N VAL A 90 -13.15 2.79 3.00
CA VAL A 90 -13.67 2.33 4.30
C VAL A 90 -14.92 3.14 4.60
N ASP A 91 -16.05 2.47 4.81
CA ASP A 91 -17.34 3.06 5.17
C ASP A 91 -17.77 4.24 4.27
N GLY A 92 -17.63 4.13 2.95
CA GLY A 92 -17.95 5.23 2.02
C GLY A 92 -16.86 6.28 1.85
N ILE A 93 -15.82 6.26 2.70
CA ILE A 93 -14.73 7.22 2.67
C ILE A 93 -13.60 6.65 1.84
N VAL A 94 -13.46 7.21 0.62
CA VAL A 94 -12.32 6.90 -0.24
C VAL A 94 -11.05 7.46 0.40
N TYR A 95 -10.05 6.61 0.57
CA TYR A 95 -8.74 6.99 1.11
C TYR A 95 -7.64 6.35 0.28
N ASN A 96 -6.42 6.84 0.44
CA ASN A 96 -5.28 6.27 -0.25
C ASN A 96 -4.48 5.39 0.73
N ASN A 97 -4.63 4.08 0.67
CA ASN A 97 -3.91 3.16 1.56
C ASN A 97 -2.40 3.09 1.25
N SER A 98 -1.96 3.52 0.06
CA SER A 98 -0.57 3.37 -0.40
C SER A 98 0.21 4.68 -0.41
N PHE A 99 -0.47 5.84 -0.44
CA PHE A 99 0.17 7.15 -0.52
C PHE A 99 -0.38 8.14 0.53
N MET A 100 0.53 8.73 1.31
CA MET A 100 0.18 9.65 2.40
C MET A 100 -0.22 11.05 1.93
N THR A 101 0.44 11.61 0.91
CA THR A 101 0.26 13.03 0.52
C THR A 101 -1.18 13.37 0.16
N GLY A 102 -1.86 12.46 -0.54
CA GLY A 102 -3.28 12.61 -0.85
C GLY A 102 -4.16 12.64 0.39
N ASN A 103 -3.86 11.79 1.38
CA ASN A 103 -4.59 11.76 2.65
C ASN A 103 -4.31 13.01 3.50
N ILE A 104 -3.07 13.51 3.54
CA ILE A 104 -2.74 14.77 4.22
C ILE A 104 -3.59 15.91 3.67
N LYS A 105 -3.69 16.03 2.33
CA LYS A 105 -4.57 17.02 1.70
C LYS A 105 -6.02 16.86 2.16
N LYS A 106 -6.56 15.63 2.16
CA LYS A 106 -7.93 15.35 2.63
C LYS A 106 -8.14 15.76 4.09
N THR A 107 -7.20 15.44 4.97
CA THR A 107 -7.20 15.86 6.38
C THR A 107 -7.30 17.38 6.51
N MET A 108 -6.44 18.12 5.81
CA MET A 108 -6.40 19.59 5.90
C MET A 108 -7.66 20.23 5.32
N VAL A 109 -8.21 19.68 4.24
CA VAL A 109 -9.49 20.14 3.67
C VAL A 109 -10.64 19.90 4.65
N ALA A 110 -10.71 18.73 5.31
CA ALA A 110 -11.73 18.43 6.31
C ALA A 110 -11.66 19.41 7.49
N PHE A 111 -10.47 19.65 8.04
CA PHE A 111 -10.29 20.65 9.11
C PHE A 111 -10.60 22.08 8.66
N GLY A 112 -10.25 22.46 7.44
CA GLY A 112 -10.61 23.77 6.88
C GLY A 112 -12.13 23.95 6.75
N ARG A 113 -12.85 22.92 6.28
CA ARG A 113 -14.32 22.91 6.21
C ARG A 113 -14.95 22.99 7.59
N TYR A 114 -14.42 22.26 8.56
CA TYR A 114 -14.87 22.35 9.96
C TYR A 114 -14.63 23.76 10.53
N ALA A 115 -13.47 24.38 10.27
CA ALA A 115 -13.17 25.71 10.76
C ALA A 115 -14.21 26.75 10.28
N ARG A 116 -14.66 26.63 9.02
CA ARG A 116 -15.65 27.52 8.40
C ARG A 116 -17.10 27.21 8.81
N SER A 117 -17.51 25.95 8.76
CA SER A 117 -18.91 25.54 8.96
C SER A 117 -19.26 25.22 10.41
N LYS A 118 -18.27 24.89 11.23
CA LYS A 118 -18.42 24.29 12.58
C LYS A 118 -19.20 22.98 12.60
N ASP A 119 -19.44 22.36 11.45
CA ASP A 119 -20.12 21.07 11.36
C ASP A 119 -19.19 19.93 11.82
N ARG A 120 -19.64 19.21 12.83
CA ARG A 120 -18.90 18.10 13.46
C ARG A 120 -18.67 16.91 12.52
N SER A 121 -19.41 16.81 11.42
CA SER A 121 -19.17 15.79 10.38
C SER A 121 -17.74 15.88 9.83
N TYR A 122 -17.30 17.08 9.44
CA TYR A 122 -15.95 17.33 8.92
C TYR A 122 -14.86 17.15 9.96
N LEU A 123 -15.15 17.42 11.24
CA LEU A 123 -14.20 17.13 12.33
C LEU A 123 -13.95 15.63 12.46
N ARG A 124 -15.01 14.82 12.41
CA ARG A 124 -14.91 13.35 12.48
C ARG A 124 -14.14 12.80 11.29
N GLU A 125 -14.41 13.30 10.07
CA GLU A 125 -13.68 12.94 8.86
C GLU A 125 -12.19 13.29 8.98
N GLY A 126 -11.86 14.50 9.46
CA GLY A 126 -10.47 14.91 9.67
C GLY A 126 -9.74 14.05 10.71
N LEU A 127 -10.40 13.74 11.84
CA LEU A 127 -9.84 12.85 12.86
C LEU A 127 -9.63 11.42 12.36
N PHE A 128 -10.52 10.91 11.50
CA PHE A 128 -10.33 9.62 10.84
C PHE A 128 -9.04 9.61 10.01
N PHE A 129 -8.81 10.63 9.17
CA PHE A 129 -7.58 10.70 8.39
C PHE A 129 -6.33 10.95 9.25
N VAL A 130 -6.44 11.66 10.39
CA VAL A 130 -5.34 11.78 11.35
C VAL A 130 -4.97 10.42 11.95
N ALA A 131 -5.96 9.63 12.39
CA ALA A 131 -5.71 8.30 12.92
C ALA A 131 -5.09 7.37 11.85
N LEU A 132 -5.56 7.48 10.61
CA LEU A 132 -5.03 6.73 9.46
C LEU A 132 -3.56 7.11 9.13
N LEU A 133 -3.24 8.40 9.13
CA LEU A 133 -1.87 8.87 8.92
C LEU A 133 -0.96 8.50 10.09
N GLY A 134 -1.47 8.61 11.33
CA GLY A 134 -0.76 8.27 12.55
C GLY A 134 -0.38 6.78 12.59
N SER A 135 -1.31 5.89 12.25
CA SER A 135 -1.03 4.45 12.19
C SER A 135 -0.02 4.10 11.10
N PHE A 136 -0.09 4.76 9.94
CA PHE A 136 0.90 4.59 8.88
C PHE A 136 2.31 5.01 9.31
N VAL A 137 2.45 6.20 9.92
CA VAL A 137 3.75 6.71 10.40
C VAL A 137 4.31 5.82 11.50
N ALA A 138 3.47 5.40 12.46
CA ALA A 138 3.88 4.48 13.51
C ALA A 138 4.38 3.14 12.93
N GLY A 139 3.66 2.58 11.95
CA GLY A 139 4.07 1.37 11.24
C GLY A 139 5.40 1.53 10.48
N ALA A 140 5.61 2.66 9.81
CA ALA A 140 6.85 2.94 9.11
C ALA A 140 8.05 3.07 10.06
N ILE A 141 7.90 3.76 11.18
CA ILE A 141 8.95 3.89 12.21
C ILE A 141 9.27 2.52 12.81
N PHE A 142 8.24 1.75 13.15
CA PHE A 142 8.41 0.39 13.69
C PHE A 142 9.12 -0.53 12.70
N SER A 143 8.75 -0.48 11.41
CA SER A 143 9.42 -1.24 10.34
C SER A 143 10.88 -0.82 10.19
N ALA A 144 11.18 0.48 10.18
CA ALA A 144 12.55 0.98 10.03
C ALA A 144 13.45 0.58 11.20
N TYR A 145 12.89 0.45 12.42
CA TYR A 145 13.62 -0.07 13.57
C TYR A 145 13.94 -1.57 13.41
N LEU A 146 12.98 -2.37 12.95
CA LEU A 146 13.17 -3.81 12.71
C LEU A 146 14.18 -4.10 11.60
N ASP A 147 14.25 -3.26 10.57
CA ASP A 147 15.23 -3.38 9.48
C ASP A 147 16.68 -3.36 9.99
N GLN A 148 16.97 -2.70 11.11
CA GLN A 148 18.32 -2.67 11.70
C GLN A 148 18.76 -4.04 12.24
N PHE A 149 17.81 -4.89 12.65
CA PHE A 149 18.09 -6.20 13.24
C PHE A 149 17.94 -7.34 12.22
N TYR A 150 16.92 -7.27 11.36
CA TYR A 150 16.53 -8.36 10.47
C TYR A 150 16.91 -8.14 8.99
N LEU A 151 17.40 -6.95 8.63
CA LEU A 151 17.86 -6.59 7.28
C LEU A 151 16.82 -7.03 6.21
N LEU A 152 17.26 -7.76 5.18
CA LEU A 152 16.40 -8.25 4.10
C LEU A 152 15.32 -9.24 4.57
N LYS A 153 15.46 -9.84 5.76
CA LYS A 153 14.47 -10.78 6.30
C LYS A 153 13.25 -10.09 6.91
N THR A 154 13.27 -8.76 7.11
CA THR A 154 12.10 -8.02 7.60
C THR A 154 10.87 -8.21 6.69
N ILE A 155 11.07 -8.46 5.38
CA ILE A 155 9.96 -8.71 4.45
C ILE A 155 9.09 -9.92 4.83
N TRP A 156 9.63 -10.90 5.56
CA TRP A 156 8.84 -12.01 6.10
C TRP A 156 7.81 -11.58 7.13
N LEU A 157 8.10 -10.51 7.88
CA LEU A 157 7.14 -9.92 8.81
C LEU A 157 5.90 -9.44 8.05
N VAL A 158 6.08 -8.84 6.87
CA VAL A 158 4.97 -8.39 6.01
C VAL A 158 4.13 -9.58 5.59
N SER A 159 4.75 -10.65 5.09
CA SER A 159 4.05 -11.90 4.74
C SER A 159 3.26 -12.47 5.92
N LEU A 160 3.85 -12.46 7.12
CA LEU A 160 3.23 -12.99 8.34
C LEU A 160 2.01 -12.14 8.76
N ILE A 161 2.15 -10.82 8.79
CA ILE A 161 1.06 -9.89 9.13
C ILE A 161 -0.10 -10.04 8.13
N LEU A 162 0.19 -10.08 6.83
CA LEU A 162 -0.82 -10.25 5.79
C LEU A 162 -1.51 -11.62 5.88
N THR A 163 -0.76 -12.68 6.18
CA THR A 163 -1.32 -14.02 6.39
C THR A 163 -2.24 -14.05 7.62
N ALA A 164 -1.80 -13.48 8.75
CA ALA A 164 -2.62 -13.38 9.95
C ALA A 164 -3.91 -12.57 9.70
N PHE A 165 -3.82 -11.46 8.96
CA PHE A 165 -4.97 -10.67 8.54
C PHE A 165 -5.95 -11.49 7.68
N LEU A 166 -5.44 -12.19 6.67
CA LEU A 166 -6.24 -13.02 5.77
C LEU A 166 -6.96 -14.14 6.53
N LEU A 167 -6.26 -14.83 7.44
CA LEU A 167 -6.84 -15.90 8.26
C LEU A 167 -7.94 -15.36 9.19
N CYS A 168 -7.67 -14.27 9.91
CA CYS A 168 -8.64 -13.66 10.82
C CYS A 168 -9.92 -13.24 10.08
N ARG A 169 -9.78 -12.57 8.93
CA ARG A 169 -10.91 -12.15 8.11
C ARG A 169 -11.61 -13.32 7.41
N GLY A 170 -10.87 -14.33 6.98
CA GLY A 170 -11.42 -15.55 6.38
C GLY A 170 -12.30 -16.31 7.36
N ILE A 171 -11.86 -16.47 8.61
CA ILE A 171 -12.65 -17.10 9.68
C ILE A 171 -13.94 -16.31 9.96
N GLN A 172 -13.87 -14.97 10.00
CA GLN A 172 -15.06 -14.12 10.18
C GLN A 172 -16.07 -14.30 9.05
N TYR A 173 -15.61 -14.57 7.83
CA TYR A 173 -16.47 -14.76 6.66
C TYR A 173 -17.14 -16.14 6.67
N ILE A 174 -16.40 -17.19 7.04
CA ILE A 174 -16.94 -18.57 7.15
C ILE A 174 -17.97 -18.68 8.29
N ARG A 175 -17.86 -17.85 9.33
CA ARG A 175 -18.74 -17.87 10.50
C ARG A 175 -20.04 -17.05 10.32
N ARG A 176 -20.19 -16.30 9.23
CA ARG A 176 -21.42 -15.57 8.87
C ARG A 176 -22.25 -16.38 7.89
#